data_AF-A0A401X354-F1
#
_entry.id   AF-A0A401X354-F1
#
_cell.length_a   1.000
_cell.length_b   1.000
_cell.length_c   1.000
_cell.angle_alpha   90.00
_cell.angle_beta   90.00
_cell.angle_gamma   90.00
#
_symmetry.space_group_name_H-M   'P 1'
#
loop_
_entity.id
_entity.type
_entity.pdbx_description
1 polymer ?
#
loop_
_entity_poly.entity_id
_entity_poly.type
_entity_poly.pdbx_seq_one_letter_code
_entity_poly.pdbx_strand_id
1 'polypeptide(L)'
;MSQKSLPETTSGERLIRDIRRATRRQYSAEEKIRIVLDGLRGESSIAELCRREGIAESLYYSWSKEFLEAGKKRLAGDTARNATTSEVRHLRDEARALKEVVAEQTLELRLLKKSMIGAGGDLA
;
A
#
# COMPACT_ATOMS: atom_id res chain seq x y z
N MET A 1 3.88 -42.18 -17.08
CA MET A 1 3.78 -40.75 -16.73
C MET A 1 2.60 -40.18 -17.48
N SER A 2 1.49 -39.88 -16.79
CA SER A 2 0.27 -39.40 -17.45
C SER A 2 0.36 -37.88 -17.60
N GLN A 3 0.63 -37.41 -18.82
CA GLN A 3 0.50 -36.00 -19.17
C GLN A 3 -0.99 -35.66 -19.21
N LYS A 4 -1.47 -34.97 -18.17
CA LYS A 4 -2.83 -34.44 -18.13
C LYS A 4 -2.86 -33.20 -19.03
N SER A 5 -3.37 -33.36 -20.25
CA SER A 5 -3.61 -32.24 -21.17
C SER A 5 -4.58 -31.25 -20.53
N LEU A 6 -4.19 -29.98 -20.49
CA LEU A 6 -5.06 -28.88 -20.09
C LEU A 6 -6.17 -28.74 -21.15
N PRO A 7 -7.44 -28.53 -20.77
CA PRO A 7 -8.50 -28.32 -21.74
C PRO A 7 -8.20 -27.04 -22.53
N GLU A 8 -8.14 -27.15 -23.86
CA GLU A 8 -8.12 -25.99 -24.73
C GLU A 8 -9.41 -25.19 -24.51
N THR A 9 -9.33 -24.12 -23.72
CA THR A 9 -10.49 -23.25 -23.50
C THR A 9 -10.97 -22.75 -24.85
N THR A 10 -12.15 -23.17 -25.27
CA THR A 10 -12.69 -22.81 -26.57
C THR A 10 -12.86 -21.29 -26.67
N SER A 11 -12.76 -20.73 -27.88
CA SER A 11 -12.93 -19.28 -28.12
C SER A 11 -14.23 -18.73 -27.49
N GLY A 12 -15.31 -19.54 -27.49
CA GLY A 12 -16.58 -19.21 -26.85
C GLY A 12 -16.51 -19.08 -25.32
N GLU A 13 -15.76 -19.93 -24.61
CA GLU A 13 -15.60 -19.83 -23.16
C GLU A 13 -14.89 -18.55 -22.74
N ARG A 14 -13.91 -18.10 -23.55
CA ARG A 14 -13.21 -16.83 -23.33
C ARG A 14 -14.17 -15.66 -23.48
N LEU A 15 -14.96 -15.64 -24.57
CA LEU A 15 -15.97 -14.61 -24.81
C LEU A 15 -17.02 -14.53 -23.68
N ILE A 16 -17.53 -15.67 -23.19
CA ILE A 16 -18.49 -15.70 -22.07
C ILE A 16 -17.85 -15.13 -20.80
N ARG A 17 -16.58 -15.46 -20.52
CA ARG A 17 -15.85 -14.94 -19.36
C ARG A 17 -15.66 -13.43 -19.46
N ASP A 18 -15.33 -12.92 -20.65
CA ASP A 18 -15.12 -11.51 -20.90
C ASP A 18 -16.43 -10.72 -20.78
N ILE A 19 -17.54 -11.24 -21.34
CA ILE A 19 -18.87 -10.65 -21.17
C ILE A 19 -19.23 -10.59 -19.69
N ARG A 20 -19.10 -11.71 -18.95
CA ARG A 20 -19.40 -11.74 -17.50
C ARG A 20 -18.52 -10.78 -16.70
N ARG A 21 -17.28 -10.54 -17.12
CA ARG A 21 -16.38 -9.58 -16.48
C ARG A 21 -16.79 -8.15 -16.79
N ALA A 22 -17.15 -7.85 -18.04
CA ALA A 22 -17.56 -6.53 -18.49
C ALA A 22 -18.92 -6.11 -17.91
N THR A 23 -19.87 -7.04 -17.79
CA THR A 23 -21.21 -6.77 -17.23
C THR A 23 -21.30 -6.92 -15.71
N ARG A 24 -20.18 -7.23 -15.04
CA ARG A 24 -20.15 -7.33 -13.58
C ARG A 24 -20.45 -5.97 -12.95
N ARG A 25 -21.49 -5.92 -12.12
CA ARG A 25 -21.80 -4.74 -11.30
C ARG A 25 -20.59 -4.35 -10.44
N GLN A 26 -20.19 -3.09 -10.55
CA GLN A 26 -19.18 -2.48 -9.70
C GLN A 26 -19.87 -1.78 -8.54
N TYR A 27 -19.33 -1.97 -7.33
CA TYR A 27 -19.82 -1.30 -6.13
C TYR A 27 -18.81 -0.25 -5.70
N SER A 28 -19.27 0.99 -5.51
CA SER A 28 -18.47 2.06 -4.93
C SER A 28 -18.06 1.73 -3.49
N ALA A 29 -17.06 2.43 -2.97
CA ALA A 29 -16.64 2.24 -1.57
C ALA A 29 -17.78 2.64 -0.62
N GLU A 30 -18.48 3.72 -0.95
CA GLU A 30 -19.60 4.28 -0.20
C GLU A 30 -20.78 3.29 -0.12
N GLU A 31 -21.13 2.64 -1.23
CA GLU A 31 -22.17 1.60 -1.25
C GLU A 31 -21.79 0.41 -0.37
N LYS A 32 -20.55 -0.09 -0.49
CA LYS A 32 -20.07 -1.21 0.34
C LYS A 32 -20.16 -0.86 1.83
N ILE A 33 -19.71 0.35 2.20
CA ILE A 33 -19.74 0.82 3.59
C ILE A 33 -21.19 0.91 4.08
N ARG A 34 -22.11 1.51 3.32
CA ARG A 34 -23.53 1.59 3.69
C ARG A 34 -24.11 0.20 3.98
N ILE A 35 -23.90 -0.76 3.08
CA ILE A 35 -24.43 -2.12 3.24
C ILE A 35 -23.82 -2.81 4.47
N VAL A 36 -22.50 -2.68 4.68
CA VAL A 36 -21.84 -3.25 5.88
C VAL A 36 -22.42 -2.66 7.16
N LEU A 37 -22.61 -1.34 7.22
CA LEU A 37 -23.18 -0.67 8.40
C LEU A 37 -24.62 -1.08 8.67
N ASP A 38 -25.45 -1.23 7.64
CA ASP A 38 -26.83 -1.71 7.80
C ASP A 38 -26.86 -3.15 8.35
N GLY A 39 -25.96 -4.02 7.88
CA GLY A 39 -25.82 -5.38 8.41
C GLY A 39 -25.33 -5.42 9.86
N LEU A 40 -24.43 -4.51 10.24
CA LEU A 40 -23.96 -4.36 11.63
C LEU A 40 -25.02 -3.78 12.56
N ARG A 41 -25.96 -2.97 12.04
CA ARG A 41 -27.07 -2.42 12.82
C ARG A 41 -28.04 -3.51 13.29
N GLY A 42 -28.15 -4.62 12.55
CA GLY A 42 -28.88 -5.82 12.97
C GLY A 42 -30.41 -5.69 12.92
N GLU A 43 -30.95 -4.70 12.19
CA GLU A 43 -32.41 -4.49 12.05
C GLU A 43 -33.11 -5.60 11.25
N SER A 44 -32.39 -6.24 10.33
CA SER A 44 -32.86 -7.35 9.50
C SER A 44 -31.78 -8.42 9.41
N SER A 45 -32.16 -9.66 9.08
CA SER A 45 -31.17 -10.72 8.85
C SER A 45 -30.22 -10.38 7.71
N ILE A 46 -28.97 -10.85 7.76
CA ILE A 46 -27.99 -10.64 6.69
C ILE A 46 -28.49 -11.18 5.35
N ALA A 47 -29.21 -12.31 5.36
CA ALA A 47 -29.81 -12.91 4.18
C ALA A 47 -30.85 -11.98 3.53
N GLU A 48 -31.66 -11.30 4.34
CA GLU A 48 -32.66 -10.34 3.86
C GLU A 48 -32.01 -9.07 3.28
N LEU A 49 -31.01 -8.52 3.98
CA LEU A 49 -30.21 -7.41 3.48
C LEU A 49 -29.56 -7.74 2.13
N CYS A 50 -28.94 -8.92 2.02
CA CYS A 50 -28.27 -9.34 0.79
C CYS A 50 -29.25 -9.49 -0.39
N ARG A 51 -30.46 -10.01 -0.14
CA ARG A 51 -31.53 -10.07 -1.15
C ARG A 51 -31.97 -8.67 -1.61
N ARG A 52 -32.15 -7.74 -0.67
CA ARG A 52 -32.55 -6.35 -0.97
C ARG A 52 -31.51 -5.60 -1.80
N GLU A 53 -30.24 -5.79 -1.48
CA GLU A 53 -29.12 -5.11 -2.15
C GLU A 53 -28.67 -5.81 -3.44
N GLY A 54 -29.14 -7.05 -3.68
CA GLY A 54 -28.77 -7.84 -4.85
C GLY A 54 -27.35 -8.39 -4.79
N ILE A 55 -26.87 -8.74 -3.59
CA ILE A 55 -25.53 -9.28 -3.36
C ILE A 55 -25.59 -10.71 -2.80
N ALA A 56 -24.52 -11.46 -3.00
CA ALA A 56 -24.32 -12.72 -2.31
C ALA A 56 -23.87 -12.47 -0.85
N GLU A 57 -24.32 -13.30 0.09
CA GLU A 57 -23.90 -13.21 1.49
C GLU A 57 -22.37 -13.31 1.67
N SER A 58 -21.70 -14.12 0.85
CA SER A 58 -20.24 -14.23 0.85
C SER A 58 -19.54 -12.88 0.56
N LEU A 59 -20.15 -12.05 -0.28
CA LEU A 59 -19.64 -10.73 -0.62
C LEU A 59 -19.79 -9.76 0.56
N TYR A 60 -20.94 -9.80 1.24
CA TYR A 60 -21.17 -9.07 2.48
C TYR A 60 -20.11 -9.41 3.54
N TYR A 61 -19.88 -10.69 3.81
CA TYR A 61 -18.93 -11.11 4.83
C TYR A 61 -17.48 -10.73 4.47
N SER A 62 -17.10 -10.78 3.19
CA SER A 62 -15.79 -10.29 2.73
C SER A 62 -15.63 -8.80 3.05
N TRP A 63 -16.62 -7.98 2.67
CA TRP A 63 -16.57 -6.53 2.90
C TRP A 63 -16.64 -6.18 4.39
N SER A 64 -17.48 -6.85 5.16
CA SER A 64 -17.59 -6.65 6.61
C SER A 64 -16.27 -6.96 7.32
N LYS A 65 -15.62 -8.07 6.94
CA LYS A 65 -14.29 -8.41 7.45
C LYS A 65 -13.25 -7.36 7.09
N GLU A 66 -13.15 -6.98 5.81
CA GLU A 66 -12.19 -5.96 5.35
C GLU A 66 -12.40 -4.62 6.07
N PHE A 67 -13.65 -4.19 6.21
CA PHE A 67 -14.02 -2.95 6.87
C PHE A 67 -13.63 -2.95 8.36
N LEU A 68 -13.96 -4.02 9.09
CA LEU A 68 -13.64 -4.14 10.51
C LEU A 68 -12.13 -4.28 10.75
N GLU A 69 -11.42 -5.05 9.93
CA GLU A 69 -9.96 -5.18 10.05
C GLU A 69 -9.25 -3.87 9.75
N ALA A 70 -9.69 -3.12 8.73
CA ALA A 70 -9.18 -1.78 8.46
C ALA A 70 -9.45 -0.82 9.64
N GLY A 71 -10.65 -0.88 10.23
CA GLY A 71 -11.02 -0.11 11.42
C GLY A 71 -10.15 -0.45 12.63
N LYS A 72 -9.97 -1.75 12.93
CA LYS A 72 -9.10 -2.23 14.02
C LYS A 72 -7.66 -1.79 13.81
N LYS A 73 -7.11 -1.98 12.60
CA LYS A 73 -5.75 -1.57 12.24
C LYS A 73 -5.53 -0.07 12.48
N ARG A 74 -6.52 0.75 12.11
CA ARG A 74 -6.51 2.19 12.35
C ARG A 74 -6.54 2.56 13.83
N LEU A 75 -7.37 1.87 14.62
CA LEU A 75 -7.51 2.10 16.06
C LEU A 75 -6.31 1.58 16.86
N ALA A 76 -5.68 0.49 16.40
CA ALA A 76 -4.48 -0.10 17.00
C ALA A 76 -3.21 0.75 16.77
N GLY A 77 -3.34 1.95 16.20
CA GLY A 77 -2.22 2.86 16.01
C GLY A 77 -1.27 2.42 14.90
N ASP A 78 -1.73 1.61 13.94
CA ASP A 78 -0.95 1.39 12.71
C ASP A 78 -1.04 2.65 11.83
N THR A 79 -0.35 3.69 12.30
CA THR A 79 -0.20 5.01 11.69
C THR A 79 0.73 4.97 10.48
N ALA A 80 0.64 3.95 9.64
CA ALA A 80 1.39 3.86 8.38
C ALA A 80 1.00 4.94 7.35
N ARG A 81 0.14 5.90 7.68
CA ARG A 81 -0.32 6.93 6.73
C ARG A 81 -0.37 8.37 7.21
N ASN A 82 0.10 8.67 8.41
CA ASN A 82 0.25 10.05 8.88
C ASN A 82 1.52 10.25 9.73
N ALA A 83 2.62 9.60 9.39
CA ALA A 83 3.92 10.24 9.58
C ALA A 83 4.03 11.34 8.49
N THR A 84 3.24 12.41 8.64
CA THR A 84 3.73 13.75 9.04
C THR A 84 4.69 14.29 8.00
N THR A 85 4.15 15.02 7.02
CA THR A 85 4.93 15.90 6.14
C THR A 85 5.98 16.71 6.91
N SER A 86 5.70 17.06 8.18
CA SER A 86 6.64 17.72 9.10
C SER A 86 7.82 16.84 9.54
N GLU A 87 7.63 15.56 9.86
CA GLU A 87 8.71 14.67 10.26
C GLU A 87 9.57 14.28 9.06
N VAL A 88 8.94 14.00 7.91
CA VAL A 88 9.67 13.78 6.65
C VAL A 88 10.45 15.03 6.25
N ARG A 89 9.88 16.23 6.46
CA ARG A 89 10.58 17.50 6.23
C ARG A 89 11.74 17.67 7.20
N HIS A 90 11.53 17.44 8.49
CA HIS A 90 12.55 17.54 9.53
C HIS A 90 13.73 16.60 9.23
N LEU A 91 13.46 15.32 8.95
CA LEU A 91 14.48 14.35 8.58
C LEU A 91 15.22 14.73 7.29
N ARG A 92 14.54 15.34 6.32
CA ARG A 92 15.19 15.85 5.10
C ARG A 92 16.09 17.06 5.36
N ASP A 93 15.68 17.94 6.27
CA ASP A 93 16.45 19.12 6.65
C ASP A 93 17.68 18.71 7.48
N GLU A 94 17.54 17.78 8.43
CA GLU A 94 18.65 17.17 9.16
C GLU A 94 19.63 16.45 8.21
N ALA A 95 19.11 15.65 7.28
CA ALA A 95 19.95 14.96 6.30
C ALA A 95 20.71 15.93 5.40
N ARG A 96 20.18 17.14 5.15
CA ARG A 96 20.89 18.19 4.41
C ARG A 96 22.01 18.79 5.25
N ALA A 97 21.71 19.19 6.48
CA ALA A 97 22.70 19.76 7.40
C ALA A 97 23.86 18.79 7.63
N LEU A 98 23.58 17.50 7.83
CA LEU A 98 24.61 16.47 7.99
C LEU A 98 25.48 16.33 6.75
N LYS A 99 24.91 16.40 5.54
CA LYS A 99 25.69 16.34 4.29
C LYS A 99 26.61 17.53 4.12
N GLU A 100 26.19 18.73 4.52
CA GLU A 100 27.03 19.94 4.48
C GLU A 100 28.24 19.79 5.41
N VAL A 101 28.01 19.40 6.66
CA VAL A 101 29.10 19.17 7.63
C VAL A 101 30.07 18.10 7.14
N VAL A 102 29.57 16.98 6.61
CA VAL A 102 30.42 15.92 6.05
C VAL A 102 31.23 16.42 4.85
N ALA A 103 30.63 17.23 3.97
CA ALA A 103 31.34 17.80 2.83
C ALA A 103 32.46 18.75 3.26
N GLU A 104 32.21 19.63 4.23
CA GLU A 104 33.19 20.55 4.80
C GLU A 104 34.36 19.78 5.44
N GLN A 105 34.07 18.81 6.31
CA GLN A 105 35.08 17.95 6.92
C GLN A 105 35.90 17.18 5.87
N THR A 106 35.25 16.73 4.79
CA THR A 106 35.93 16.02 3.70
C THR A 106 36.91 16.94 2.96
N LEU A 107 36.55 18.21 2.76
CA LEU A 107 37.44 19.21 2.16
C LEU A 107 38.63 19.53 3.07
N GLU A 108 38.41 19.74 4.36
CA GLU A 108 39.46 19.98 5.35
C GLU A 108 40.45 18.81 5.40
N LEU A 109 39.95 17.58 5.50
CA LEU A 109 40.78 16.37 5.47
C LEU A 109 41.63 16.27 4.20
N ARG A 110 41.09 16.68 3.05
CA ARG A 110 41.82 16.67 1.78
C ARG A 110 42.92 17.74 1.76
N LEU A 111 42.63 18.93 2.27
CA LEU A 111 43.61 20.03 2.38
C LEU A 111 44.74 19.66 3.33
N LEU A 112 44.41 19.14 4.51
CA LEU A 112 45.39 18.70 5.51
C LEU A 112 46.28 17.57 4.97
N LYS A 113 45.69 16.57 4.31
CA LYS A 113 46.48 15.53 3.63
C LYS A 113 47.41 16.11 2.56
N LYS A 114 46.93 17.07 1.76
CA LYS A 114 47.75 17.72 0.73
C LYS A 114 48.89 18.54 1.35
N SER A 115 48.66 19.27 2.43
CA SER A 115 49.70 20.05 3.10
C SER A 115 50.72 19.16 3.81
N MET A 116 50.29 18.08 4.44
CA MET A 116 51.19 17.09 5.05
C MET A 116 52.06 16.38 4.02
N ILE A 117 51.54 16.08 2.83
CA ILE A 117 52.31 15.44 1.75
C ILE A 117 53.22 16.47 1.04
N GLY A 118 52.79 17.74 0.91
CA GLY A 118 53.59 18.81 0.32
C GLY A 118 54.78 19.26 1.19
N ALA A 119 54.70 19.07 2.52
CA ALA A 119 55.78 19.42 3.44
C ALA A 119 56.92 18.36 3.53
N GLY A 120 56.77 17.21 2.86
CA GLY A 120 57.78 16.15 2.84
C GLY A 120 58.66 16.10 1.57
N GLY A 121 58.50 17.07 0.65
CA GLY A 121 59.14 17.07 -0.67
C GLY A 121 60.40 17.92 -0.83
N ASP A 122 60.72 18.79 0.13
CA ASP A 122 61.89 19.69 0.08
C ASP A 122 62.88 19.37 1.20
N LEU A 123 63.51 18.20 1.13
CA LEU A 123 64.82 17.95 1.73
C LEU A 123 65.63 17.11 0.72
N ALA A 124 66.27 17.84 -0.20
CA ALA A 124 67.47 17.38 -0.89
C ALA A 124 68.67 17.41 0.07
#